data_AF-A0A0Q8D522-F1
#
_entry.id   AF-A0A0Q8D522-F1
#
_cell.length_a   1.000
_cell.length_b   1.000
_cell.length_c   1.000
_cell.angle_alpha   90.00
_cell.angle_beta   90.00
_cell.angle_gamma   90.00
#
_symmetry.space_group_name_H-M   'P 1'
#
loop_
_entity.id
_entity.type
_entity.pdbx_description
1 polymer ?
#
loop_
_entity_poly.entity_id
_entity_poly.type
_entity_poly.pdbx_seq_one_letter_code
_entity_poly.pdbx_strand_id
1 'polypeptide(L)'
;MVPLLLSIALSTTAWAASPPPVSATAKAMATAYVDDFKDMVRSTPDANPDEVACIERIPATAVTDAMQEVIAQSLSEDEQAEMERFYASPEGLRLLAIYRRWGDKRNPASDAELEEVLPIIRSPVQTKLFDATSFQSLGSIQAMNAIAPLLERCSASR
;
A
#
# COMPACT_ATOMS: atom_id res chain seq x y z
N MET A 1 -30.26 39.87 -41.75
CA MET A 1 -30.86 39.09 -40.66
C MET A 1 -30.40 37.64 -40.80
N VAL A 2 -29.51 37.20 -39.89
CA VAL A 2 -29.19 35.83 -39.38
C VAL A 2 -29.13 34.68 -40.42
N PRO A 3 -28.00 33.94 -40.57
CA PRO A 3 -27.54 33.03 -39.51
C PRO A 3 -26.04 33.07 -39.22
N LEU A 4 -25.63 33.20 -37.95
CA LEU A 4 -25.61 32.21 -36.86
C LEU A 4 -24.44 31.23 -37.01
N LEU A 5 -23.44 31.53 -36.19
CA LEU A 5 -22.15 30.86 -35.97
C LEU A 5 -22.29 29.34 -35.85
N LEU A 6 -21.60 28.64 -36.75
CA LEU A 6 -21.36 27.21 -36.71
C LEU A 6 -20.24 26.90 -35.68
N SER A 7 -20.54 27.07 -34.39
CA SER A 7 -19.68 26.60 -33.30
C SER A 7 -19.91 25.10 -33.10
N ILE A 8 -19.27 24.28 -33.94
CA ILE A 8 -19.22 22.83 -33.71
C ILE A 8 -18.35 22.60 -32.48
N ALA A 9 -19.02 22.35 -31.37
CA ALA A 9 -18.43 21.81 -30.15
C ALA A 9 -17.70 20.51 -30.49
N LEU A 10 -16.37 20.55 -30.48
CA LEU A 10 -15.52 19.37 -30.37
C LEU A 10 -15.66 18.85 -28.93
N SER A 11 -16.80 18.25 -28.62
CA SER A 11 -16.96 17.36 -27.49
C SER A 11 -16.19 16.09 -27.81
N THR A 12 -14.86 16.15 -27.76
CA THR A 12 -14.10 14.92 -27.57
C THR A 12 -14.57 14.37 -26.24
N THR A 13 -15.26 13.24 -26.29
CA THR A 13 -15.33 12.33 -25.16
C THR A 13 -13.89 12.15 -24.73
N ALA A 14 -13.47 12.82 -23.66
CA ALA A 14 -12.26 12.47 -22.94
C ALA A 14 -12.49 11.01 -22.58
N TRP A 15 -11.94 10.13 -23.41
CA TRP A 15 -11.85 8.72 -23.14
C TRP A 15 -11.14 8.69 -21.81
N ALA A 16 -11.90 8.44 -20.74
CA ALA A 16 -11.35 8.37 -19.40
C ALA A 16 -10.29 7.29 -19.51
N ALA A 17 -9.03 7.71 -19.61
CA ALA A 17 -7.90 6.80 -19.65
C ALA A 17 -8.12 5.91 -18.44
N SER A 18 -8.22 4.61 -18.67
CA SER A 18 -8.35 3.67 -17.56
C SER A 18 -7.27 4.01 -16.55
N PRO A 19 -7.59 4.09 -15.25
CA PRO A 19 -6.61 4.45 -14.25
C PRO A 19 -5.37 3.57 -14.46
N PRO A 20 -4.16 4.15 -14.35
CA PRO A 20 -2.94 3.41 -14.58
C PRO A 20 -2.94 2.15 -13.70
N PRO A 21 -2.38 1.03 -14.20
CA PRO A 21 -2.30 -0.18 -13.39
C PRO A 21 -1.54 0.11 -12.10
N VAL A 22 -2.00 -0.49 -10.99
CA VAL A 22 -1.35 -0.33 -9.68
C VAL A 22 0.14 -0.70 -9.78
N SER A 23 0.99 0.22 -9.32
CA SER A 23 2.44 0.11 -9.31
C SER A 23 2.93 -1.05 -8.43
N ALA A 24 4.11 -1.61 -8.75
CA ALA A 24 4.79 -2.59 -7.90
C ALA A 24 5.06 -2.02 -6.50
N THR A 25 5.40 -0.73 -6.42
CA THR A 25 5.61 -0.03 -5.15
C THR A 25 4.34 -0.03 -4.29
N ALA A 26 3.19 0.36 -4.86
CA ALA A 26 1.92 0.38 -4.15
C ALA A 26 1.49 -1.03 -3.70
N LYS A 27 1.73 -2.06 -4.52
CA LYS A 27 1.48 -3.47 -4.14
C LYS A 27 2.36 -3.92 -2.96
N ALA A 28 3.63 -3.55 -2.97
CA ALA A 28 4.57 -3.87 -1.90
C ALA A 28 4.14 -3.23 -0.58
N MET A 29 3.84 -1.92 -0.61
CA MET A 29 3.41 -1.17 0.58
C MET A 29 2.05 -1.63 1.11
N ALA A 30 1.10 -1.92 0.21
CA ALA A 30 -0.19 -2.49 0.58
C ALA A 30 -0.05 -3.86 1.27
N THR A 31 0.86 -4.70 0.76
CA THR A 31 1.13 -6.02 1.34
C THR A 31 1.73 -5.89 2.74
N ALA A 32 2.76 -5.04 2.88
CA ALA A 32 3.38 -4.76 4.17
C ALA A 32 2.36 -4.25 5.20
N TYR A 33 1.56 -3.25 4.81
CA TYR A 33 0.56 -2.65 5.68
C TYR A 33 -0.51 -3.64 6.17
N VAL A 34 -1.05 -4.47 5.27
CA VAL A 34 -2.07 -5.47 5.63
C VAL A 34 -1.48 -6.59 6.48
N ASP A 35 -0.23 -6.99 6.23
CA ASP A 35 0.45 -7.99 7.05
C ASP A 35 0.74 -7.45 8.46
N ASP A 36 1.20 -6.20 8.60
CA ASP A 36 1.38 -5.54 9.90
C ASP A 36 0.06 -5.44 10.68
N PHE A 37 -1.03 -5.11 10.00
CA PHE A 37 -2.36 -5.09 10.60
C PHE A 37 -2.78 -6.47 11.12
N LYS A 38 -2.53 -7.52 10.34
CA LYS A 38 -2.82 -8.90 10.76
C LYS A 38 -1.97 -9.30 11.95
N ASP A 39 -0.69 -8.94 11.98
CA ASP A 39 0.18 -9.22 13.11
C ASP A 39 -0.23 -8.48 14.39
N MET A 40 -0.70 -7.24 14.27
CA MET A 40 -1.30 -6.50 15.39
C MET A 40 -2.55 -7.21 15.92
N VAL A 41 -3.44 -7.66 15.03
CA VAL A 41 -4.68 -8.37 15.41
C VAL A 41 -4.36 -9.71 16.07
N ARG A 42 -3.40 -10.49 15.54
CA ARG A 42 -2.91 -11.74 16.17
C ARG A 42 -2.32 -11.51 17.56
N SER A 43 -1.68 -10.37 17.76
CA SER A 43 -1.01 -10.02 19.00
C SER A 43 -1.94 -9.37 20.03
N THR A 44 -3.21 -9.11 19.67
CA THR A 44 -4.19 -8.48 20.55
C THR A 44 -4.70 -9.49 21.58
N PRO A 45 -4.49 -9.25 22.89
CA PRO A 45 -5.03 -10.11 23.93
C PRO A 45 -6.56 -10.19 23.82
N ASP A 46 -7.13 -11.37 24.03
CA ASP A 46 -8.58 -11.63 24.02
C ASP A 46 -9.30 -11.30 22.70
N ALA A 47 -8.58 -11.20 21.59
CA ALA A 47 -9.17 -11.06 20.26
C ALA A 47 -10.10 -12.25 19.95
N ASN A 48 -11.32 -11.97 19.47
CA ASN A 48 -12.27 -13.01 19.10
C ASN A 48 -11.69 -13.86 17.94
N PRO A 49 -11.55 -15.19 18.09
CA PRO A 49 -10.96 -16.04 17.05
C PRO A 49 -11.65 -15.96 15.68
N ASP A 50 -12.98 -15.78 15.65
CA ASP A 50 -13.73 -15.68 14.39
C ASP A 50 -13.49 -14.34 13.71
N GLU A 51 -13.34 -13.27 14.49
CA GLU A 51 -13.01 -11.93 14.01
C GLU A 51 -11.59 -11.90 13.44
N VAL A 52 -10.63 -12.51 14.17
CA VAL A 52 -9.25 -12.71 13.69
C VAL A 52 -9.26 -13.49 12.37
N ALA A 53 -9.95 -14.64 12.31
CA ALA A 53 -10.00 -15.46 11.10
C ALA A 53 -10.67 -14.74 9.92
N CYS A 54 -11.60 -13.81 10.17
CA CYS A 54 -12.17 -12.95 9.14
C CYS A 54 -11.17 -11.92 8.63
N ILE A 55 -10.47 -11.22 9.53
CA ILE A 55 -9.45 -10.22 9.20
C ILE A 55 -8.28 -10.84 8.42
N GLU A 56 -7.86 -12.06 8.76
CA GLU A 56 -6.81 -12.79 8.05
C GLU A 56 -7.10 -12.97 6.54
N ARG A 57 -8.38 -13.01 6.17
CA ARG A 57 -8.83 -13.15 4.78
C ARG A 57 -8.86 -11.83 4.01
N ILE A 58 -8.64 -10.68 4.67
CA ILE A 58 -8.57 -9.39 3.99
C ILE A 58 -7.35 -9.39 3.06
N PRO A 59 -7.53 -9.19 1.74
CA PRO A 59 -6.42 -9.15 0.79
C PRO A 59 -5.72 -7.78 0.80
N ALA A 60 -4.42 -7.76 0.49
CA ALA A 60 -3.67 -6.51 0.32
C ALA A 60 -4.26 -5.60 -0.77
N THR A 61 -4.92 -6.16 -1.77
CA THR A 61 -5.62 -5.42 -2.83
C THR A 61 -6.73 -4.50 -2.31
N ALA A 62 -7.15 -4.65 -1.05
CA ALA A 62 -8.10 -3.74 -0.42
C ALA A 62 -7.55 -2.31 -0.26
N VAL A 63 -6.22 -2.13 -0.22
CA VAL A 63 -5.58 -0.82 0.00
C VAL A 63 -4.66 -0.37 -1.11
N THR A 64 -4.55 -1.14 -2.20
CA THR A 64 -3.58 -0.82 -3.26
C THR A 64 -3.83 0.55 -3.90
N ASP A 65 -5.09 0.94 -4.08
CA ASP A 65 -5.44 2.23 -4.68
C ASP A 65 -5.11 3.38 -3.72
N ALA A 66 -5.45 3.24 -2.44
CA ALA A 66 -5.07 4.20 -1.40
C ALA A 66 -3.54 4.35 -1.30
N MET A 67 -2.80 3.24 -1.36
CA MET A 67 -1.33 3.27 -1.35
C MET A 67 -0.77 3.97 -2.59
N GLN A 68 -1.35 3.71 -3.77
CA GLN A 68 -0.96 4.39 -5.00
C GLN A 68 -1.14 5.91 -4.88
N GLU A 69 -2.25 6.37 -4.32
CA GLU A 69 -2.52 7.79 -4.09
C GLU A 69 -1.57 8.42 -3.07
N VAL A 70 -1.34 7.76 -1.92
CA VAL A 70 -0.39 8.22 -0.89
C VAL A 70 1.01 8.36 -1.47
N ILE A 71 1.46 7.38 -2.26
CA ILE A 71 2.78 7.40 -2.92
C ILE A 71 2.86 8.57 -3.91
N ALA A 72 1.84 8.76 -4.75
CA ALA A 72 1.82 9.84 -5.73
C ALA A 72 1.81 11.24 -5.08
N GLN A 73 1.20 11.38 -3.90
CA GLN A 73 1.20 12.64 -3.13
C GLN A 73 2.53 12.90 -2.42
N SER A 74 3.27 11.85 -2.08
CA SER A 74 4.44 11.94 -1.21
C SER A 74 5.75 12.00 -1.99
N LEU A 75 5.86 11.24 -3.08
CA LEU A 75 7.08 11.10 -3.86
C LEU A 75 7.04 11.94 -5.15
N SER A 76 8.20 12.48 -5.55
CA SER A 76 8.37 13.09 -6.88
C SER A 76 8.26 12.02 -7.98
N GLU A 77 8.06 12.44 -9.24
CA GLU A 77 7.98 11.49 -10.36
C GLU A 77 9.25 10.64 -10.50
N ASP A 78 10.43 11.23 -10.28
CA ASP A 78 11.71 10.51 -10.32
C ASP A 78 11.83 9.50 -9.17
N GLU A 79 11.42 9.89 -7.96
CA GLU A 79 11.40 9.00 -6.78
C GLU A 79 10.41 7.84 -6.99
N GLN A 80 9.24 8.11 -7.57
CA GLN A 80 8.27 7.07 -7.94
C GLN A 80 8.86 6.09 -8.96
N ALA A 81 9.53 6.60 -10.00
CA ALA A 81 10.17 5.76 -11.02
C ALA A 81 11.35 4.95 -10.47
N GLU A 82 12.08 5.49 -9.48
CA GLU A 82 13.12 4.76 -8.74
C GLU A 82 12.52 3.61 -7.93
N MET A 83 11.51 3.89 -7.09
CA MET A 83 10.87 2.88 -6.26
C MET A 83 10.16 1.81 -7.11
N GLU A 84 9.56 2.19 -8.22
CA GLU A 84 8.91 1.23 -9.11
C GLU A 84 9.90 0.23 -9.70
N ARG A 85 11.06 0.72 -10.18
CA ARG A 85 12.14 -0.16 -10.65
C ARG A 85 12.66 -1.04 -9.52
N PHE A 86 12.80 -0.49 -8.32
CA PHE A 86 13.30 -1.23 -7.16
C PHE A 86 12.34 -2.35 -6.73
N TYR A 87 11.06 -2.07 -6.51
CA TYR A 87 10.07 -3.07 -6.08
C TYR A 87 9.64 -4.05 -7.19
N ALA A 88 9.92 -3.73 -8.46
CA ALA A 88 9.85 -4.69 -9.56
C ALA A 88 11.09 -5.61 -9.66
N SER A 89 12.17 -5.32 -8.92
CA SER A 89 13.42 -6.08 -8.97
C SER A 89 13.46 -7.22 -7.94
N PRO A 90 14.33 -8.24 -8.14
CA PRO A 90 14.57 -9.28 -7.13
C PRO A 90 15.03 -8.74 -5.77
N GLU A 91 15.77 -7.63 -5.77
CA GLU A 91 16.25 -7.00 -4.54
C GLU A 91 15.11 -6.35 -3.74
N GLY A 92 14.20 -5.64 -4.42
CA GLY A 92 13.01 -5.09 -3.75
C GLY A 92 12.06 -6.16 -3.24
N LEU A 93 11.89 -7.25 -3.99
CA LEU A 93 11.13 -8.41 -3.53
C LEU A 93 11.79 -9.08 -2.31
N ARG A 94 13.12 -9.16 -2.27
CA ARG A 94 13.88 -9.65 -1.12
C ARG A 94 13.71 -8.75 0.10
N LEU A 95 13.81 -7.43 -0.08
CA LEU A 95 13.58 -6.46 1.00
C LEU A 95 12.19 -6.63 1.60
N LEU A 96 11.16 -6.72 0.76
CA LEU A 96 9.78 -6.92 1.21
C LEU A 96 9.64 -8.24 2.01
N ALA A 97 10.27 -9.33 1.55
CA ALA A 97 10.25 -10.60 2.26
C ALA A 97 10.96 -10.55 3.63
N ILE A 98 12.02 -9.74 3.76
CA ILE A 98 12.70 -9.49 5.04
C ILE A 98 11.79 -8.64 5.95
N TYR A 99 11.20 -7.57 5.41
CA TYR A 99 10.30 -6.68 6.17
C TYR A 99 9.13 -7.45 6.79
N ARG A 100 8.47 -8.32 6.01
CA ARG A 100 7.35 -9.17 6.48
C ARG A 100 7.73 -10.14 7.60
N ARG A 101 9.03 -10.42 7.75
CA ARG A 101 9.57 -11.26 8.83
C ARG A 101 10.11 -10.45 10.01
N TRP A 102 10.17 -9.11 9.93
CA TRP A 102 10.68 -8.28 11.01
C TRP A 102 9.81 -8.42 12.28
N GLY A 103 8.50 -8.53 12.12
CA GLY A 103 7.54 -8.77 13.21
C GLY A 103 7.16 -10.23 13.47
N ASP A 104 7.56 -11.16 12.59
CA ASP A 104 7.15 -12.57 12.67
C ASP A 104 7.95 -13.31 13.76
N LYS A 105 7.33 -13.51 14.92
CA LYS A 105 7.92 -14.26 16.04
C LYS A 105 8.21 -15.73 15.73
N ARG A 106 7.60 -16.31 14.70
CA ARG A 106 7.77 -17.72 14.31
C ARG A 106 8.85 -17.90 13.26
N ASN A 107 9.10 -16.87 12.45
CA ASN A 107 10.12 -16.88 11.40
C ASN A 107 10.76 -15.49 11.25
N PRO A 108 11.51 -15.03 12.25
CA PRO A 108 12.09 -13.69 12.22
C PRO A 108 13.20 -13.58 11.18
N ALA A 109 13.41 -12.39 10.64
CA ALA A 109 14.63 -12.09 9.88
C ALA A 109 15.85 -12.20 10.80
N SER A 110 16.95 -12.77 10.29
CA SER A 110 18.21 -12.83 11.03
C SER A 110 18.91 -11.47 11.11
N ASP A 111 19.71 -11.24 12.14
CA ASP A 111 20.51 -10.01 12.28
C ASP A 111 21.38 -9.73 11.05
N ALA A 112 21.91 -10.78 10.41
CA ALA A 112 22.71 -10.64 9.19
C ALA A 112 21.88 -10.16 8.00
N GLU A 113 20.66 -10.67 7.83
CA GLU A 113 19.74 -10.18 6.79
C GLU A 113 19.34 -8.73 7.03
N LEU A 114 19.12 -8.35 8.29
CA LEU A 114 18.80 -6.98 8.68
C LEU A 114 19.96 -6.04 8.39
N GLU A 115 21.18 -6.39 8.81
CA GLU A 115 22.38 -5.58 8.56
C GLU A 115 22.64 -5.37 7.06
N GLU A 116 22.39 -6.39 6.24
CA GLU A 116 22.53 -6.30 4.79
C GLU A 116 21.57 -5.28 4.17
N VAL A 117 20.33 -5.21 4.66
CA VAL A 117 19.30 -4.30 4.09
C VAL A 117 19.23 -2.93 4.76
N LEU A 118 19.90 -2.73 5.90
CA LEU A 118 19.90 -1.45 6.62
C LEU A 118 20.26 -0.24 5.74
N PRO A 119 21.29 -0.30 4.87
CA PRO A 119 21.60 0.83 3.98
C PRO A 119 20.47 1.16 3.01
N ILE A 120 19.75 0.15 2.52
CA ILE A 120 18.61 0.33 1.59
C ILE A 120 17.45 1.00 2.33
N ILE A 121 17.11 0.48 3.52
CA ILE A 121 16.04 1.03 4.37
C ILE A 121 16.33 2.48 4.74
N ARG A 122 17.59 2.79 5.04
CA ARG A 122 18.05 4.14 5.41
C ARG A 122 18.26 5.08 4.22
N SER A 123 18.02 4.63 2.99
CA SER A 123 18.08 5.53 1.84
C SER A 123 17.00 6.63 1.96
N PRO A 124 17.27 7.86 1.51
CA PRO A 124 16.31 8.96 1.66
C PRO A 124 14.93 8.66 1.04
N VAL A 125 14.91 8.07 -0.16
CA VAL A 125 13.66 7.78 -0.88
C VAL A 125 12.88 6.66 -0.19
N GLN A 126 13.55 5.60 0.29
CA GLN A 126 12.89 4.55 1.07
C GLN A 126 12.35 5.08 2.40
N THR A 127 13.13 5.89 3.12
CA THR A 127 12.67 6.50 4.38
C THR A 127 11.41 7.34 4.13
N LYS A 128 11.42 8.17 3.09
CA LYS A 128 10.27 8.98 2.69
C LYS A 128 9.05 8.13 2.31
N LEU A 129 9.26 7.02 1.60
CA LEU A 129 8.20 6.07 1.27
C LEU A 129 7.60 5.45 2.55
N PHE A 130 8.44 4.94 3.45
CA PHE A 130 8.01 4.35 4.72
C PHE A 130 7.28 5.35 5.61
N ASP A 131 7.78 6.58 5.71
CA ASP A 131 7.12 7.65 6.48
C ASP A 131 5.73 8.00 5.91
N ALA A 132 5.53 7.82 4.60
CA ALA A 132 4.24 8.04 3.96
C ALA A 132 3.28 6.86 4.09
N THR A 133 3.76 5.61 4.06
CA THR A 133 2.90 4.41 3.93
C THR A 133 2.81 3.54 5.17
N SER A 134 3.64 3.76 6.19
CA SER A 134 3.62 2.95 7.41
C SER A 134 2.31 3.09 8.19
N PHE A 135 2.03 2.13 9.08
CA PHE A 135 0.82 2.16 9.90
C PHE A 135 0.69 3.41 10.79
N GLN A 136 1.82 4.09 11.08
CA GLN A 136 1.89 5.31 11.89
C GLN A 136 1.83 6.61 11.07
N SER A 137 1.78 6.52 9.74
CA SER A 137 1.79 7.70 8.86
C SER A 137 0.42 8.38 8.76
N LEU A 138 0.39 9.60 8.22
CA LEU A 138 -0.87 10.23 7.80
C LEU A 138 -1.54 9.46 6.64
N GLY A 139 -0.75 8.84 5.76
CA GLY A 139 -1.26 7.97 4.70
C GLY A 139 -2.00 6.74 5.22
N SER A 140 -1.67 6.28 6.44
CA SER A 140 -2.38 5.21 7.14
C SER A 140 -3.88 5.49 7.29
N ILE A 141 -4.29 6.76 7.42
CA ILE A 141 -5.71 7.12 7.49
C ILE A 141 -6.45 6.73 6.20
N GLN A 142 -5.83 6.97 5.04
CA GLN A 142 -6.43 6.60 3.75
C GLN A 142 -6.52 5.08 3.60
N ALA A 143 -5.44 4.36 3.98
CA ALA A 143 -5.43 2.90 3.97
C ALA A 143 -6.46 2.28 4.94
N MET A 144 -6.58 2.83 6.16
CA MET A 144 -7.60 2.40 7.13
C MET A 144 -9.01 2.69 6.63
N ASN A 145 -9.27 3.84 6.00
CA ASN A 145 -10.57 4.14 5.42
C ASN A 145 -10.97 3.14 4.33
N ALA A 146 -10.00 2.65 3.55
CA ALA A 146 -10.24 1.61 2.55
C ALA A 146 -10.52 0.23 3.17
N ILE A 147 -9.88 -0.10 4.31
CA ILE A 147 -10.09 -1.38 5.03
C ILE A 147 -11.32 -1.37 5.93
N ALA A 148 -11.72 -0.22 6.50
CA ALA A 148 -12.75 -0.12 7.54
C ALA A 148 -14.09 -0.81 7.17
N PRO A 149 -14.65 -0.67 5.95
CA PRO A 149 -15.87 -1.39 5.58
C PRO A 149 -15.71 -2.92 5.58
N LEU A 150 -14.49 -3.43 5.40
CA LEU A 150 -14.20 -4.86 5.50
C LEU A 150 -14.20 -5.31 6.96
N LEU A 151 -13.65 -4.48 7.86
CA LEU A 151 -13.59 -4.76 9.30
C LEU A 151 -14.99 -4.78 9.92
N GLU A 152 -15.87 -3.85 9.53
CA GLU A 152 -17.26 -3.80 9.99
C GLU A 152 -18.01 -5.11 9.67
N ARG A 153 -17.71 -5.74 8.53
CA ARG A 153 -18.30 -7.04 8.18
C ARG A 153 -17.73 -8.20 9.02
N CYS A 154 -16.52 -8.06 9.54
CA CYS A 154 -15.94 -9.05 10.45
C CYS A 154 -16.56 -8.95 11.85
N SER A 155 -16.89 -7.74 12.32
CA SER A 155 -17.51 -7.53 13.64
C SER A 155 -19.01 -7.78 13.66
N ALA A 156 -19.73 -7.59 12.55
CA ALA A 156 -21.16 -7.84 12.39
C ALA A 156 -21.56 -9.33 12.39
N SER A 157 -20.61 -10.25 12.59
CA SER A 157 -20.85 -11.69 12.73
C SER A 157 -21.37 -12.10 14.13
N ARG A 158 -21.77 -11.14 14.97
CA ARG A 158 -22.34 -11.35 16.31
C ARG A 158 -23.83 -11.04 16.36
#